data_AF-A0AAV8VPZ7-F1
#
_entry.id   AF-A0AAV8VPZ7-F1
#
_cell.length_a   1.000
_cell.length_b   1.000
_cell.length_c   1.000
_cell.angle_alpha   90.00
_cell.angle_beta   90.00
_cell.angle_gamma   90.00
#
_symmetry.space_group_name_H-M   'P 1'
#
loop_
_entity.id
_entity.type
_entity.pdbx_description
1 polymer ?
#
loop_
_entity_poly.entity_id
_entity_poly.type
_entity_poly.pdbx_seq_one_letter_code
_entity_poly.pdbx_strand_id
1 'polypeptide(L)'
;MASIHNHHVMLLTDICEQFRATCHETYGLDPAHYYTLPGYTWDAMLKHTKSSLETIQDVDILLFFESGVRGGLSQCSNRYSIANNKYVPGYNSEAPSKYLMYFDVNNLYGWVMSQYLPFGGFEWLTDLEDFNVFNVADNSDIGYILEVDLYYPEHLHNLHRDLPFCPEHRKPPNSKLPKLMATLYLKQCLKHGVVLEKIHKILKFNQSARLEPYVTLNSNLRAQADSEFGKTTYKMCVNAIYGKTMQNIRKHRIIKLINTWAGRSAIFDEDVVAIELNKTHLVFNKPLYIDACKLLYTDTDSLLYEIKCEDAYQEVIGNEIARFDTSDYAPDNSYDLPRVNKKIKFYMSTHKTELSLHNSLSGHFDVNSLEIDCHGDKSAFVELRRGFSNHDAKSDTPYQKEDLD
;
A
#
# COMPACT_ATOMS: atom_id res chain seq x y z
N MET A 1 21.97 -20.35 -34.72
CA MET A 1 20.72 -20.07 -33.99
C MET A 1 20.36 -21.16 -32.97
N ALA A 2 20.51 -22.46 -33.28
CA ALA A 2 20.23 -23.56 -32.33
C ALA A 2 21.11 -23.57 -31.06
N SER A 3 22.38 -23.16 -31.12
CA SER A 3 23.24 -23.15 -29.91
C SER A 3 22.91 -22.02 -28.91
N ILE A 4 22.37 -20.90 -29.39
CA ILE A 4 21.94 -19.77 -28.54
C ILE A 4 20.64 -20.12 -27.79
N HIS A 5 19.71 -20.83 -28.45
CA HIS A 5 18.51 -21.35 -27.81
C HIS A 5 18.83 -22.33 -26.68
N ASN A 6 19.80 -23.22 -26.87
CA ASN A 6 20.19 -24.19 -25.86
C ASN A 6 20.80 -23.52 -24.61
N HIS A 7 21.54 -22.42 -24.79
CA HIS A 7 22.16 -21.72 -23.68
C HIS A 7 21.14 -21.05 -22.74
N HIS A 8 20.09 -20.42 -23.28
CA HIS A 8 19.03 -19.80 -22.46
C HIS A 8 18.23 -20.83 -21.66
N VAL A 9 17.95 -21.99 -22.26
CA VAL A 9 17.23 -23.09 -21.58
C VAL A 9 18.07 -23.65 -20.44
N MET A 10 19.37 -23.87 -20.66
CA MET A 10 20.28 -24.33 -19.61
C MET A 10 20.41 -23.32 -18.46
N LEU A 11 20.59 -22.02 -18.76
CA LEU A 11 20.64 -20.98 -17.74
C LEU A 11 19.35 -20.90 -16.92
N LEU A 12 18.19 -20.97 -17.58
CA LEU A 12 16.91 -21.00 -16.88
C LEU A 12 16.78 -22.25 -16.00
N THR A 13 17.28 -23.39 -16.47
CA THR A 13 17.26 -24.65 -15.73
C THR A 13 18.11 -24.54 -14.46
N ASP A 14 19.33 -24.02 -14.57
CA ASP A 14 20.22 -23.81 -13.42
C ASP A 14 19.60 -22.87 -12.38
N ILE A 15 19.02 -21.75 -12.82
CA ILE A 15 18.31 -20.79 -11.93
C ILE A 15 17.09 -21.45 -11.27
N CYS A 16 16.30 -22.22 -12.03
CA CYS A 16 15.12 -22.91 -11.50
C CYS A 16 15.48 -23.99 -10.48
N GLU A 17 16.50 -24.79 -10.74
CA GLU A 17 16.96 -25.83 -9.80
C GLU A 17 17.54 -25.21 -8.53
N GLN A 18 18.33 -24.13 -8.66
CA GLN A 18 18.80 -23.38 -7.49
C GLN A 18 17.63 -22.80 -6.69
N PHE A 19 16.66 -22.18 -7.35
CA PHE A 19 15.47 -21.63 -6.71
C PHE A 19 14.67 -22.71 -5.98
N ARG A 20 14.47 -23.88 -6.58
CA ARG A 20 13.79 -25.04 -5.97
C ARG A 20 14.55 -25.54 -4.74
N ALA A 21 15.86 -25.73 -4.85
CA ALA A 21 16.70 -26.17 -3.75
C ALA A 21 16.63 -25.19 -2.56
N THR A 22 16.84 -23.90 -2.81
CA THR A 22 16.75 -22.85 -1.78
C THR A 22 15.37 -22.81 -1.12
N CYS A 23 14.30 -22.89 -1.92
CA CYS A 23 12.93 -22.93 -1.41
C CYS A 23 12.65 -24.18 -0.55
N HIS A 24 13.14 -25.34 -0.98
CA HIS A 24 12.99 -26.57 -0.24
C HIS A 24 13.77 -26.53 1.08
N GLU A 25 15.01 -26.07 1.08
CA GLU A 25 15.83 -25.92 2.30
C GLU A 25 15.21 -24.91 3.28
N THR A 26 14.70 -23.79 2.76
CA THR A 26 14.19 -22.69 3.57
C THR A 26 12.81 -23.00 4.17
N TYR A 27 11.87 -23.50 3.36
CA TYR A 27 10.46 -23.63 3.75
C TYR A 27 9.96 -25.09 3.74
N GLY A 28 10.76 -26.03 3.22
CA GLY A 28 10.39 -27.44 3.07
C GLY A 28 9.24 -27.66 2.10
N LEU A 29 9.08 -26.80 1.10
CA LEU A 29 8.10 -26.90 0.02
C LEU A 29 8.83 -26.75 -1.31
N ASP A 30 8.45 -27.55 -2.31
CA ASP A 30 8.98 -27.42 -3.68
C ASP A 30 8.09 -26.46 -4.48
N PRO A 31 8.65 -25.33 -4.99
CA PRO A 31 7.88 -24.37 -5.76
C PRO A 31 7.38 -24.92 -7.10
N ALA A 32 7.91 -26.04 -7.61
CA ALA A 32 7.42 -26.68 -8.83
C ALA A 32 5.98 -27.22 -8.72
N HIS A 33 5.45 -27.40 -7.50
CA HIS A 33 4.05 -27.77 -7.28
C HIS A 33 3.07 -26.59 -7.35
N TYR A 34 3.56 -25.38 -7.62
CA TYR A 34 2.78 -24.16 -7.61
C TYR A 34 2.87 -23.45 -8.95
N TYR A 35 1.74 -22.95 -9.43
CA TYR A 35 1.71 -22.14 -10.66
C TYR A 35 2.47 -20.81 -10.53
N THR A 36 2.52 -20.25 -9.32
CA THR A 36 3.08 -18.91 -9.07
C THR A 36 3.63 -18.80 -7.65
N LEU A 37 4.60 -17.90 -7.45
CA LEU A 37 5.19 -17.60 -6.15
C LEU A 37 4.16 -17.19 -5.07
N PRO A 38 3.11 -16.39 -5.35
CA PRO A 38 2.06 -16.10 -4.37
C PRO A 38 1.28 -17.32 -3.88
N GLY A 39 1.13 -18.36 -4.70
CA GLY A 39 0.55 -19.63 -4.23
C GLY A 39 1.50 -20.37 -3.30
N TYR A 40 2.77 -20.46 -3.70
CA TYR A 40 3.83 -21.09 -2.93
C TYR A 40 4.03 -20.46 -1.54
N THR A 41 4.21 -19.14 -1.51
CA THR A 41 4.52 -18.41 -0.28
C THR A 41 3.36 -18.40 0.71
N TRP A 42 2.11 -18.47 0.22
CA TRP A 42 0.94 -18.62 1.06
C TRP A 42 1.00 -19.89 1.90
N ASP A 43 1.28 -21.03 1.26
CA ASP A 43 1.42 -22.31 1.94
C ASP A 43 2.68 -22.36 2.81
N ALA A 44 3.78 -21.75 2.34
CA ALA A 44 5.01 -21.62 3.14
C ALA A 44 4.75 -20.84 4.43
N MET A 45 3.97 -19.76 4.36
CA MET A 45 3.57 -18.95 5.50
C MET A 45 2.67 -19.74 6.46
N LEU A 46 1.64 -20.43 5.96
CA LEU A 46 0.76 -21.25 6.80
C LEU A 46 1.54 -22.37 7.50
N LYS A 47 2.43 -23.05 6.77
CA LYS A 47 3.29 -24.11 7.31
C LYS A 47 4.25 -23.59 8.38
N HIS A 48 4.89 -22.44 8.13
CA HIS A 48 5.86 -21.86 9.05
C HIS A 48 5.19 -21.35 10.34
N THR A 49 4.10 -20.60 10.19
CA THR A 49 3.40 -19.98 11.33
C THR A 49 2.47 -20.96 12.07
N LYS A 50 2.12 -22.09 11.43
CA LYS A 50 1.07 -23.02 11.88
C LYS A 50 -0.26 -22.30 12.14
N SER A 51 -0.51 -21.21 11.41
CA SER A 51 -1.71 -20.40 11.57
C SER A 51 -2.93 -21.13 11.01
N SER A 52 -4.01 -21.12 11.80
CA SER A 52 -5.34 -21.44 11.30
C SER A 52 -6.08 -20.12 11.04
N LEU A 53 -6.47 -19.92 9.79
CA LEU A 53 -7.25 -18.77 9.34
C LEU A 53 -8.67 -19.24 9.01
N GLU A 54 -9.66 -18.68 9.70
CA GLU A 54 -11.07 -18.99 9.47
C GLU A 54 -11.49 -18.53 8.07
N THR A 55 -12.38 -19.26 7.40
CA THR A 55 -12.99 -18.79 6.17
C THR A 55 -14.32 -18.13 6.50
N ILE A 56 -14.57 -16.93 5.95
CA ILE A 56 -15.84 -16.22 6.15
C ILE A 56 -16.98 -17.05 5.56
N GLN A 57 -17.93 -17.44 6.41
CA GLN A 57 -19.12 -18.21 6.01
C GLN A 57 -20.33 -17.32 5.74
N ASP A 58 -20.39 -16.15 6.38
CA ASP A 58 -21.49 -15.21 6.26
C ASP A 58 -21.24 -14.25 5.08
N VAL A 59 -22.21 -14.18 4.15
CA VAL A 59 -22.15 -13.33 2.97
C VAL A 59 -22.14 -11.85 3.33
N ASP A 60 -22.82 -11.43 4.39
CA ASP A 60 -22.91 -10.04 4.80
C ASP A 60 -21.59 -9.58 5.42
N ILE A 61 -20.93 -10.44 6.19
CA ILE A 61 -19.56 -10.20 6.68
C ILE A 61 -18.59 -10.10 5.51
N LEU A 62 -18.69 -11.00 4.53
CA LEU A 62 -17.84 -10.96 3.33
C LEU A 62 -18.01 -9.65 2.55
N LEU A 63 -19.26 -9.24 2.30
CA LEU A 63 -19.56 -7.98 1.61
C LEU A 63 -19.12 -6.76 2.43
N PHE A 64 -19.25 -6.82 3.75
CA PHE A 64 -18.76 -5.77 4.65
C PHE A 64 -17.24 -5.59 4.53
N PHE A 65 -16.49 -6.70 4.58
CA PHE A 65 -15.04 -6.70 4.34
C PHE A 65 -14.69 -6.13 2.96
N GLU A 66 -15.33 -6.60 1.88
CA GLU A 66 -15.09 -6.12 0.53
C GLU A 66 -15.40 -4.62 0.37
N SER A 67 -16.44 -4.12 1.06
CA SER A 67 -16.80 -2.70 1.05
C SER A 67 -15.77 -1.81 1.75
N GLY A 68 -14.96 -2.38 2.64
CA GLY A 68 -13.88 -1.72 3.36
C GLY A 68 -12.55 -1.70 2.59
N VAL A 69 -12.34 -2.60 1.63
CA VAL A 69 -11.09 -2.67 0.84
C VAL A 69 -10.89 -1.37 0.06
N ARG A 70 -9.71 -0.77 0.18
CA ARG A 70 -9.30 0.41 -0.59
C ARG A 70 -8.01 0.09 -1.34
N GLY A 71 -7.88 0.66 -2.53
CA GLY A 71 -6.56 0.77 -3.15
C GLY A 71 -5.73 1.73 -2.32
N GLY A 72 -4.41 1.65 -2.46
CA GLY A 72 -3.60 2.61 -1.73
C GLY A 72 -3.74 4.03 -2.32
N LEU A 73 -3.52 5.00 -1.45
CA LEU A 73 -3.59 6.42 -1.77
C LEU A 73 -2.44 6.83 -2.73
N SER A 74 -2.82 7.45 -3.85
CA SER A 74 -1.94 8.24 -4.73
C SER A 74 -2.59 9.61 -4.85
N GLN A 75 -1.90 10.66 -4.37
CA GLN A 75 -2.42 12.02 -4.32
C GLN A 75 -1.30 13.04 -4.59
N CYS A 76 -1.56 13.93 -5.55
CA CYS A 76 -0.72 15.08 -5.85
C CYS A 76 -1.49 16.36 -5.47
N SER A 77 -1.08 17.00 -4.38
CA SER A 77 -1.76 18.20 -3.86
C SER A 77 -1.25 19.49 -4.53
N ASN A 78 0.00 19.50 -5.01
CA ASN A 78 0.60 20.62 -5.72
C ASN A 78 0.99 20.25 -7.16
N ARG A 79 0.55 21.07 -8.13
CA ARG A 79 0.76 20.81 -9.58
C ARG A 79 2.19 21.04 -10.05
N TYR A 80 2.90 21.96 -9.41
CA TYR A 80 4.23 22.38 -9.81
C TYR A 80 4.99 22.96 -8.62
N SER A 81 6.25 22.55 -8.46
CA SER A 81 7.16 23.19 -7.51
C SER A 81 8.62 23.02 -7.94
N ILE A 82 9.45 23.98 -7.55
CA ILE A 82 10.91 23.97 -7.80
C ILE A 82 11.60 24.13 -6.46
N ALA A 83 12.56 23.28 -6.13
CA ALA A 83 13.33 23.43 -4.90
C ALA A 83 14.14 24.74 -4.90
N ASN A 84 14.22 25.41 -3.76
CA ASN A 84 15.09 26.57 -3.54
C ASN A 84 15.77 26.39 -2.18
N ASN A 85 16.92 25.73 -2.13
CA ASN A 85 17.67 25.55 -0.88
C ASN A 85 19.17 25.50 -1.14
N LYS A 86 19.96 25.68 -0.09
CA LYS A 86 21.44 25.79 -0.17
C LYS A 86 22.15 24.57 -0.79
N TYR A 87 21.46 23.44 -0.94
CA TYR A 87 22.02 22.20 -1.50
C TYR A 87 21.76 22.03 -3.01
N VAL A 88 20.94 22.88 -3.63
CA VAL A 88 20.61 22.78 -5.05
C VAL A 88 21.30 23.87 -5.90
N PRO A 89 21.72 23.56 -7.15
CA PRO A 89 22.25 24.57 -8.06
C PRO A 89 21.22 25.65 -8.35
N GLY A 90 21.64 26.92 -8.34
CA GLY A 90 20.74 28.05 -8.59
C GLY A 90 19.95 28.55 -7.37
N TYR A 91 20.35 28.14 -6.15
CA TYR A 91 19.81 28.67 -4.89
C TYR A 91 19.81 30.21 -4.85
N ASN A 92 18.66 30.79 -4.50
CA ASN A 92 18.50 32.21 -4.27
C ASN A 92 18.25 32.49 -2.79
N SER A 93 19.22 33.10 -2.12
CA SER A 93 19.14 33.47 -0.70
C SER A 93 18.09 34.54 -0.38
N GLU A 94 17.66 35.30 -1.38
CA GLU A 94 16.61 36.32 -1.23
C GLU A 94 15.20 35.74 -1.30
N ALA A 95 15.05 34.47 -1.73
CA ALA A 95 13.78 33.77 -1.81
C ALA A 95 13.66 32.76 -0.65
N PRO A 96 12.43 32.48 -0.16
CA PRO A 96 12.21 31.51 0.90
C PRO A 96 12.81 30.14 0.59
N SER A 97 13.45 29.54 1.58
CA SER A 97 13.97 28.18 1.48
C SER A 97 12.83 27.18 1.30
N LYS A 98 13.01 26.29 0.32
CA LYS A 98 12.03 25.28 -0.07
C LYS A 98 12.73 24.00 -0.49
N TYR A 99 12.35 22.91 0.17
CA TYR A 99 12.89 21.58 -0.02
C TYR A 99 11.86 20.68 -0.66
N LEU A 100 12.27 19.86 -1.62
CA LEU A 100 11.46 18.78 -2.17
C LEU A 100 12.09 17.45 -1.71
N MET A 101 11.51 16.85 -0.67
CA MET A 101 12.07 15.68 0.01
C MET A 101 11.27 14.43 -0.27
N TYR A 102 11.92 13.42 -0.86
CA TYR A 102 11.34 12.10 -1.09
C TYR A 102 11.64 11.20 0.10
N PHE A 103 10.60 10.78 0.81
CA PHE A 103 10.67 9.78 1.88
C PHE A 103 10.12 8.46 1.39
N ASP A 104 10.73 7.35 1.77
CA ASP A 104 10.26 6.00 1.48
C ASP A 104 10.26 5.13 2.74
N VAL A 105 9.16 4.45 3.02
CA VAL A 105 8.98 3.63 4.22
C VAL A 105 9.58 2.24 4.00
N ASN A 106 10.62 1.94 4.78
CA ASN A 106 11.28 0.65 4.74
C ASN A 106 10.33 -0.51 5.08
N ASN A 107 10.05 -1.38 4.10
CA ASN A 107 9.29 -2.62 4.26
C ASN A 107 7.89 -2.42 4.86
N LEU A 108 7.13 -1.46 4.32
CA LEU A 108 5.77 -1.12 4.77
C LEU A 108 4.85 -2.34 4.88
N TYR A 109 4.74 -3.16 3.83
CA TYR A 109 3.92 -4.37 3.82
C TYR A 109 4.33 -5.36 4.91
N GLY A 110 5.64 -5.59 5.08
CA GLY A 110 6.15 -6.45 6.13
C GLY A 110 5.79 -5.93 7.52
N TRP A 111 5.93 -4.62 7.77
CA TRP A 111 5.58 -4.04 9.06
C TRP A 111 4.08 -4.14 9.36
N VAL A 112 3.20 -3.90 8.39
CA VAL A 112 1.75 -4.05 8.58
C VAL A 112 1.35 -5.50 8.81
N MET A 113 1.94 -6.43 8.06
CA MET A 113 1.70 -7.86 8.29
C MET A 113 2.22 -8.33 9.66
N SER A 114 3.21 -7.64 10.24
CA SER A 114 3.67 -7.90 11.61
C SER A 114 2.74 -7.36 12.70
N GLN A 115 1.70 -6.60 12.37
CA GLN A 115 0.75 -6.09 13.37
C GLN A 115 -0.29 -7.15 13.75
N TYR A 116 -1.10 -6.84 14.77
CA TYR A 116 -2.25 -7.67 15.13
C TYR A 116 -3.31 -7.59 14.02
N LEU A 117 -3.55 -8.70 13.33
CA LEU A 117 -4.48 -8.82 12.21
C LEU A 117 -5.55 -9.87 12.52
N PRO A 118 -6.77 -9.75 11.93
CA PRO A 118 -7.83 -10.71 12.13
C PRO A 118 -7.39 -12.11 11.70
N PHE A 119 -7.90 -13.13 12.40
CA PHE A 119 -7.72 -14.52 11.98
C PHE A 119 -8.98 -15.39 12.09
N GLY A 120 -10.05 -14.91 12.75
CA GLY A 120 -11.29 -15.65 12.94
C GLY A 120 -12.16 -15.10 14.08
N GLY A 121 -13.21 -15.82 14.44
CA GLY A 121 -14.17 -15.44 15.48
C GLY A 121 -15.00 -14.21 15.09
N PHE A 122 -15.41 -14.14 13.83
CA PHE A 122 -16.16 -13.00 13.31
C PHE A 122 -17.59 -13.01 13.86
N GLU A 123 -17.97 -11.94 14.55
CA GLU A 123 -19.26 -11.84 15.23
C GLU A 123 -19.78 -10.39 15.17
N TRP A 124 -21.03 -10.21 14.75
CA TRP A 124 -21.71 -8.92 14.86
C TRP A 124 -22.09 -8.65 16.30
N LEU A 125 -21.70 -7.49 16.84
CA LEU A 125 -22.21 -7.06 18.15
C LEU A 125 -23.65 -6.60 18.03
N THR A 126 -24.48 -7.03 18.98
CA THR A 126 -25.89 -6.65 19.09
C THR A 126 -26.10 -5.40 19.92
N ASP A 127 -25.26 -5.20 20.94
CA ASP A 127 -25.26 -4.01 21.80
C ASP A 127 -24.08 -3.10 21.42
N LEU A 128 -24.42 -1.88 21.01
CA LEU A 128 -23.48 -0.86 20.57
C LEU A 128 -23.40 0.30 21.57
N GLU A 129 -24.25 0.28 22.59
CA GLU A 129 -24.29 1.31 23.62
C GLU A 129 -22.94 1.29 24.38
N ASP A 130 -22.41 2.48 24.68
CA ASP A 130 -21.13 2.69 25.39
C ASP A 130 -19.84 2.18 24.70
N PHE A 131 -19.89 1.72 23.43
CA PHE A 131 -18.66 1.32 22.74
C PHE A 131 -17.72 2.51 22.53
N ASN A 132 -16.54 2.45 23.15
CA ASN A 132 -15.50 3.46 23.00
C ASN A 132 -14.26 2.85 22.34
N VAL A 133 -14.00 3.31 21.10
CA VAL A 133 -12.86 2.90 20.26
C VAL A 133 -11.52 3.08 20.98
N PHE A 134 -11.38 4.10 21.85
CA PHE A 134 -10.13 4.39 22.57
C PHE A 134 -9.84 3.42 23.71
N ASN A 135 -10.83 2.66 24.19
CA ASN A 135 -10.63 1.67 25.25
C ASN A 135 -10.01 0.36 24.73
N VAL A 136 -9.95 0.18 23.41
CA VAL A 136 -9.40 -1.03 22.78
C VAL A 136 -7.94 -0.76 22.43
N ALA A 137 -7.00 -1.53 22.98
CA ALA A 137 -5.59 -1.43 22.61
C ALA A 137 -5.34 -1.98 21.18
N ASP A 138 -4.38 -1.41 20.45
CA ASP A 138 -4.08 -1.84 19.06
C ASP A 138 -3.52 -3.27 18.97
N ASN A 139 -3.01 -3.78 20.09
CA ASN A 139 -2.49 -5.13 20.29
C ASN A 139 -3.41 -5.99 21.19
N SER A 140 -4.68 -5.62 21.35
CA SER A 140 -5.65 -6.48 22.03
C SER A 140 -5.90 -7.75 21.23
N ASP A 141 -6.15 -8.88 21.89
CA ASP A 141 -6.53 -10.13 21.23
C ASP A 141 -7.87 -10.02 20.47
N ILE A 142 -8.68 -9.01 20.80
CA ILE A 142 -9.95 -8.71 20.15
C ILE A 142 -9.83 -7.39 19.39
N GLY A 143 -10.24 -7.41 18.12
CA GLY A 143 -10.35 -6.22 17.28
C GLY A 143 -11.78 -5.98 16.82
N TYR A 144 -12.00 -4.79 16.25
CA TYR A 144 -13.31 -4.33 15.80
C TYR A 144 -13.18 -3.58 14.47
N ILE A 145 -14.11 -3.84 13.55
CA ILE A 145 -14.36 -3.00 12.36
C ILE A 145 -15.72 -2.37 12.54
N LEU A 146 -15.81 -1.05 12.31
CA LEU A 146 -17.01 -0.27 12.57
C LEU A 146 -17.55 0.33 11.27
N GLU A 147 -18.87 0.33 11.13
CA GLU A 147 -19.60 1.17 10.18
C GLU A 147 -20.11 2.40 10.92
N VAL A 148 -19.67 3.59 10.53
CA VAL A 148 -19.89 4.83 11.29
C VAL A 148 -20.23 6.02 10.41
N ASP A 149 -20.98 6.97 10.98
CA ASP A 149 -21.11 8.33 10.46
C ASP A 149 -20.07 9.23 11.14
N LEU A 150 -19.38 10.04 10.33
CA LEU A 150 -18.38 10.99 10.80
C LEU A 150 -18.76 12.40 10.39
N TYR A 151 -18.70 13.32 11.35
CA TYR A 151 -18.77 14.75 11.09
C TYR A 151 -17.37 15.34 10.94
N TYR A 152 -17.17 16.14 9.90
CA TYR A 152 -15.91 16.81 9.59
C TYR A 152 -16.03 18.31 9.81
N PRO A 153 -15.59 18.84 10.97
CA PRO A 153 -15.70 20.26 11.28
C PRO A 153 -15.08 21.17 10.22
N GLU A 154 -15.78 22.27 9.88
CA GLU A 154 -15.38 23.20 8.82
C GLU A 154 -13.99 23.83 9.05
N HIS A 155 -13.65 24.11 10.32
CA HIS A 155 -12.34 24.67 10.66
C HIS A 155 -11.16 23.73 10.33
N LEU A 156 -11.41 22.42 10.18
CA LEU A 156 -10.39 21.44 9.81
C LEU A 156 -10.22 21.30 8.28
N HIS A 157 -11.16 21.82 7.48
CA HIS A 157 -11.15 21.59 6.03
C HIS A 157 -9.89 22.15 5.36
N ASN A 158 -9.46 23.34 5.77
CA ASN A 158 -8.23 23.93 5.24
C ASN A 158 -6.99 23.20 5.76
N LEU A 159 -7.00 22.76 7.03
CA LEU A 159 -5.88 22.08 7.67
C LEU A 159 -5.61 20.70 7.05
N HIS A 160 -6.67 19.96 6.72
CA HIS A 160 -6.55 18.60 6.21
C HIS A 160 -6.74 18.51 4.69
N ARG A 161 -6.71 19.64 3.97
CA ARG A 161 -7.04 19.67 2.53
C ARG A 161 -6.14 18.79 1.67
N ASP A 162 -4.87 18.65 2.06
CA ASP A 162 -3.87 17.90 1.29
C ASP A 162 -3.86 16.42 1.65
N LEU A 163 -4.45 16.03 2.79
CA LEU A 163 -4.62 14.66 3.23
C LEU A 163 -5.92 14.51 4.05
N PRO A 164 -7.09 14.58 3.41
CA PRO A 164 -8.35 14.52 4.13
C PRO A 164 -8.59 13.10 4.66
N PHE A 165 -8.98 12.98 5.93
CA PHE A 165 -9.43 11.73 6.54
C PHE A 165 -10.74 11.19 5.92
N CYS A 166 -10.84 9.86 5.75
CA CYS A 166 -12.07 9.13 5.40
C CYS A 166 -12.88 9.64 4.19
N PRO A 167 -12.28 10.08 3.08
CA PRO A 167 -13.02 10.49 1.90
C PRO A 167 -13.53 9.25 1.14
N GLU A 168 -14.70 9.40 0.56
CA GLU A 168 -15.40 8.34 -0.15
C GLU A 168 -15.05 8.32 -1.64
N HIS A 169 -15.25 7.17 -2.29
CA HIS A 169 -15.35 7.11 -3.74
C HIS A 169 -16.56 7.91 -4.20
N ARG A 170 -16.36 9.17 -4.52
CA ARG A 170 -17.39 10.02 -5.14
C ARG A 170 -16.92 10.49 -6.50
N LYS A 171 -17.89 10.67 -7.39
CA LYS A 171 -17.69 11.47 -8.61
C LYS A 171 -17.87 12.92 -8.21
N PRO A 172 -16.84 13.78 -8.27
CA PRO A 172 -17.02 15.21 -8.07
C PRO A 172 -18.12 15.75 -9.00
N PRO A 173 -18.87 16.79 -8.60
CA PRO A 173 -19.75 17.49 -9.52
C PRO A 173 -18.98 17.84 -10.80
N ASN A 174 -19.55 17.52 -11.96
CA ASN A 174 -18.96 17.73 -13.29
C ASN A 174 -17.74 16.86 -13.67
N SER A 175 -17.37 15.84 -12.89
CA SER A 175 -16.33 14.87 -13.26
C SER A 175 -16.93 13.51 -13.63
N LYS A 176 -16.48 12.95 -14.76
CA LYS A 176 -16.81 11.55 -15.14
C LYS A 176 -15.93 10.52 -14.43
N LEU A 177 -14.80 10.96 -13.90
CA LEU A 177 -13.83 10.11 -13.22
C LEU A 177 -14.16 10.04 -11.72
N PRO A 178 -14.42 8.83 -11.17
CA PRO A 178 -14.42 8.66 -9.73
C PRO A 178 -13.01 8.96 -9.22
N LYS A 179 -12.91 9.79 -8.18
CA LYS A 179 -11.64 10.00 -7.49
C LYS A 179 -11.68 9.20 -6.20
N LEU A 180 -10.70 8.33 -6.02
CA LEU A 180 -10.41 7.72 -4.73
C LEU A 180 -9.54 8.71 -3.96
N MET A 181 -9.84 8.90 -2.69
CA MET A 181 -9.02 9.69 -1.78
C MET A 181 -8.88 8.92 -0.46
N ALA A 182 -7.93 9.32 0.39
CA ALA A 182 -7.34 8.55 1.48
C ALA A 182 -8.25 8.18 2.66
N THR A 183 -8.74 6.95 2.78
CA THR A 183 -9.29 6.53 4.08
C THR A 183 -8.14 6.37 5.08
N LEU A 184 -8.31 6.84 6.31
CA LEU A 184 -7.33 6.76 7.40
C LEU A 184 -8.02 6.13 8.62
N TYR A 185 -7.24 5.63 9.59
CA TYR A 185 -7.76 4.89 10.75
C TYR A 185 -8.68 5.75 11.62
N LEU A 186 -9.83 5.20 12.05
CA LEU A 186 -10.82 5.91 12.87
C LEU A 186 -10.19 6.61 14.08
N LYS A 187 -9.36 5.92 14.87
CA LYS A 187 -8.66 6.51 16.02
C LYS A 187 -7.83 7.75 15.65
N GLN A 188 -7.18 7.72 14.49
CA GLN A 188 -6.40 8.85 13.99
C GLN A 188 -7.33 10.00 13.59
N CYS A 189 -8.40 9.73 12.85
CA CYS A 189 -9.40 10.73 12.49
C CYS A 189 -9.94 11.46 13.73
N LEU A 190 -10.34 10.68 14.75
CA LEU A 190 -10.85 11.22 16.02
C LEU A 190 -9.80 12.04 16.78
N LYS A 191 -8.55 11.57 16.82
CA LYS A 191 -7.44 12.32 17.43
C LYS A 191 -7.17 13.66 16.74
N HIS A 192 -7.41 13.75 15.43
CA HIS A 192 -7.25 14.96 14.64
C HIS A 192 -8.54 15.80 14.53
N GLY A 193 -9.54 15.55 15.38
CA GLY A 193 -10.72 16.41 15.53
C GLY A 193 -11.90 16.08 14.62
N VAL A 194 -11.83 15.02 13.81
CA VAL A 194 -13.04 14.46 13.17
C VAL A 194 -13.94 13.90 14.29
N VAL A 195 -15.24 14.08 14.17
CA VAL A 195 -16.18 13.72 15.24
C VAL A 195 -16.96 12.47 14.83
N LEU A 196 -17.04 11.49 15.74
CA LEU A 196 -17.91 10.32 15.57
C LEU A 196 -19.36 10.73 15.87
N GLU A 197 -20.24 10.65 14.88
CA GLU A 197 -21.66 10.98 15.07
C GLU A 197 -22.47 9.76 15.50
N LYS A 198 -22.28 8.64 14.80
CA LYS A 198 -23.09 7.44 14.99
C LYS A 198 -22.31 6.18 14.62
N ILE A 199 -22.54 5.11 15.38
CA ILE A 199 -22.11 3.75 15.03
C ILE A 199 -23.34 2.98 14.54
N HIS A 200 -23.26 2.38 13.35
CA HIS A 200 -24.34 1.57 12.78
C HIS A 200 -24.12 0.09 13.01
N LYS A 201 -22.89 -0.38 12.87
CA LYS A 201 -22.52 -1.79 13.04
C LYS A 201 -21.11 -1.93 13.61
N ILE A 202 -20.89 -2.98 14.39
CA ILE A 202 -19.58 -3.37 14.88
C ILE A 202 -19.38 -4.86 14.59
N LEU A 203 -18.35 -5.17 13.80
CA LEU A 203 -17.86 -6.52 13.60
C LEU A 203 -16.68 -6.77 14.54
N LYS A 204 -16.85 -7.68 15.49
CA LYS A 204 -15.82 -8.16 16.41
C LYS A 204 -15.08 -9.35 15.78
N PHE A 205 -13.77 -9.46 16.06
CA PHE A 205 -12.96 -10.60 15.63
C PHE A 205 -11.76 -10.84 16.56
N ASN A 206 -11.20 -12.04 16.49
CA ASN A 206 -9.93 -12.35 17.12
C ASN A 206 -8.77 -11.90 16.22
N GLN A 207 -7.75 -11.28 16.81
CA GLN A 207 -6.56 -10.80 16.11
C GLN A 207 -5.27 -11.15 16.85
N SER A 208 -4.16 -11.27 16.11
CA SER A 208 -2.83 -11.48 16.68
C SER A 208 -1.75 -11.21 15.63
N ALA A 209 -0.50 -11.05 16.06
CA ALA A 209 0.66 -10.85 15.17
C ALA A 209 1.16 -12.16 14.52
N ARG A 210 0.24 -13.01 14.04
CA ARG A 210 0.55 -14.38 13.56
C ARG A 210 1.46 -14.44 12.32
N LEU A 211 1.46 -13.39 11.48
CA LEU A 211 2.32 -13.35 10.30
C LEU A 211 3.72 -12.80 10.60
N GLU A 212 3.93 -12.19 11.78
CA GLU A 212 5.22 -11.60 12.18
C GLU A 212 6.39 -12.59 12.07
N PRO A 213 6.27 -13.86 12.52
CA PRO A 213 7.38 -14.80 12.44
C PRO A 213 7.83 -15.06 11.00
N TYR A 214 6.87 -15.16 10.06
CA TYR A 214 7.18 -15.35 8.64
C TYR A 214 7.82 -14.11 8.03
N VAL A 215 7.32 -12.91 8.35
CA VAL A 215 7.93 -11.65 7.91
C VAL A 215 9.37 -11.54 8.43
N THR A 216 9.60 -11.89 9.69
CA THR A 216 10.92 -11.83 10.32
C THR A 216 11.88 -12.85 9.74
N LEU A 217 11.45 -14.09 9.49
CA LEU A 217 12.23 -15.08 8.75
C LEU A 217 12.71 -14.53 7.41
N ASN A 218 11.79 -14.06 6.57
CA ASN A 218 12.12 -13.56 5.23
C ASN A 218 12.97 -12.29 5.26
N SER A 219 12.76 -11.41 6.25
CA SER A 219 13.57 -10.21 6.43
C SER A 219 15.03 -10.56 6.74
N ASN A 220 15.25 -11.57 7.60
CA ASN A 220 16.58 -12.05 7.96
C ASN A 220 17.28 -12.73 6.76
N LEU A 221 16.56 -13.61 6.06
CA LEU A 221 17.07 -14.27 4.86
C LEU A 221 17.41 -13.25 3.76
N ARG A 222 16.57 -12.23 3.57
CA ARG A 222 16.84 -11.12 2.64
C ARG A 222 18.10 -10.34 3.03
N ALA A 223 18.35 -10.13 4.31
CA ALA A 223 19.55 -9.45 4.78
C ALA A 223 20.83 -10.29 4.57
N GLN A 224 20.71 -11.61 4.64
CA GLN A 224 21.81 -12.58 4.46
C GLN A 224 22.03 -12.99 2.99
N ALA A 225 21.10 -12.70 2.10
CA ALA A 225 21.18 -13.11 0.70
C ALA A 225 22.32 -12.38 -0.05
N ASP A 226 23.21 -13.16 -0.65
CA ASP A 226 24.36 -12.66 -1.41
C ASP A 226 24.02 -12.28 -2.87
N SER A 227 22.83 -12.67 -3.35
CA SER A 227 22.37 -12.39 -4.72
C SER A 227 21.16 -11.46 -4.74
N GLU A 228 21.08 -10.60 -5.74
CA GLU A 228 19.90 -9.75 -5.97
C GLU A 228 18.64 -10.58 -6.24
N PHE A 229 18.80 -11.75 -6.86
CA PHE A 229 17.72 -12.72 -7.04
C PHE A 229 17.17 -13.22 -5.70
N GLY A 230 18.04 -13.63 -4.76
CA GLY A 230 17.62 -14.06 -3.42
C GLY A 230 16.96 -12.93 -2.63
N LYS A 231 17.55 -11.73 -2.64
CA LYS A 231 16.97 -10.55 -1.99
C LYS A 231 15.57 -10.22 -2.51
N THR A 232 15.39 -10.29 -3.84
CA THR A 232 14.10 -10.04 -4.50
C THR A 232 13.11 -11.14 -4.17
N THR A 233 13.52 -12.40 -4.19
CA THR A 233 12.68 -13.55 -3.84
C THR A 233 12.11 -13.41 -2.43
N TYR A 234 12.94 -13.17 -1.42
CA TYR A 234 12.48 -13.01 -0.03
C TYR A 234 11.60 -11.77 0.17
N LYS A 235 11.87 -10.67 -0.55
CA LYS A 235 10.97 -9.49 -0.59
C LYS A 235 9.60 -9.89 -1.15
N MET A 236 9.59 -10.62 -2.26
CA MET A 236 8.36 -11.06 -2.92
C MET A 236 7.57 -12.05 -2.08
N CYS A 237 8.21 -12.98 -1.37
CA CYS A 237 7.52 -13.90 -0.44
C CYS A 237 6.68 -13.13 0.59
N VAL A 238 7.20 -12.03 1.12
CA VAL A 238 6.44 -11.17 2.04
C VAL A 238 5.31 -10.45 1.27
N ASN A 239 5.65 -9.64 0.26
CA ASN A 239 4.67 -8.79 -0.44
C ASN A 239 3.53 -9.59 -1.12
N ALA A 240 3.82 -10.80 -1.58
CA ALA A 240 2.84 -11.64 -2.26
C ALA A 240 1.74 -12.18 -1.35
N ILE A 241 1.98 -12.31 -0.03
CA ILE A 241 0.94 -12.71 0.93
C ILE A 241 -0.19 -11.69 0.90
N TYR A 242 0.17 -10.41 0.98
CA TYR A 242 -0.80 -9.31 0.93
C TYR A 242 -1.67 -9.39 -0.34
N GLY A 243 -1.04 -9.43 -1.53
CA GLY A 243 -1.77 -9.54 -2.79
C GLY A 243 -2.62 -10.82 -2.90
N LYS A 244 -2.21 -11.91 -2.25
CA LYS A 244 -2.98 -13.16 -2.21
C LYS A 244 -4.28 -13.02 -1.42
N THR A 245 -4.27 -12.23 -0.35
CA THR A 245 -5.46 -11.96 0.47
C THR A 245 -6.47 -11.04 -0.20
N MET A 246 -6.04 -10.25 -1.18
CA MET A 246 -6.90 -9.34 -1.96
C MET A 246 -7.42 -9.95 -3.28
N GLN A 247 -7.22 -11.26 -3.49
CA GLN A 247 -7.53 -11.89 -4.76
C GLN A 247 -9.05 -11.87 -5.03
N ASN A 248 -9.48 -11.07 -6.02
CA ASN A 248 -10.87 -11.02 -6.44
C ASN A 248 -11.23 -12.25 -7.30
N ILE A 249 -11.85 -13.23 -6.66
CA ILE A 249 -12.26 -14.48 -7.34
C ILE A 249 -13.33 -14.25 -8.43
N ARG A 250 -14.10 -13.15 -8.36
CA ARG A 250 -15.10 -12.80 -9.40
C ARG A 250 -14.41 -12.48 -10.73
N LYS A 251 -13.18 -11.97 -10.71
CA LYS A 251 -12.38 -11.65 -11.91
C LYS A 251 -11.59 -12.83 -12.50
N HIS A 252 -11.50 -13.97 -11.82
CA HIS A 252 -10.81 -15.15 -12.38
C HIS A 252 -11.40 -15.56 -13.73
N ARG A 253 -10.64 -16.23 -14.58
CA ARG A 253 -11.19 -16.84 -15.79
C ARG A 253 -11.02 -18.34 -15.67
N ILE A 254 -12.05 -19.09 -16.05
CA ILE A 254 -11.96 -20.55 -16.09
C ILE A 254 -11.57 -20.91 -17.51
N ILE A 255 -10.30 -21.26 -17.71
CA ILE A 255 -9.80 -21.66 -19.03
C ILE A 255 -9.58 -23.18 -19.02
N LYS A 256 -10.09 -23.86 -20.04
CA LYS A 256 -9.73 -25.26 -20.33
C LYS A 256 -8.94 -25.33 -21.62
N LEU A 257 -7.86 -26.10 -21.59
CA LEU A 257 -7.10 -26.47 -22.78
C LEU A 257 -7.65 -27.79 -23.31
N ILE A 258 -8.01 -27.81 -24.59
CA ILE A 258 -8.59 -28.96 -25.29
C ILE A 258 -8.01 -29.07 -26.70
N ASN A 259 -8.06 -30.27 -27.29
CA ASN A 259 -7.43 -30.52 -28.57
C ASN A 259 -8.24 -29.99 -29.76
N THR A 260 -9.57 -29.97 -29.66
CA THR A 260 -10.44 -29.53 -30.74
C THR A 260 -11.64 -28.77 -30.19
N TRP A 261 -11.99 -27.66 -30.83
CA TRP A 261 -13.17 -26.86 -30.50
C TRP A 261 -13.76 -26.19 -31.73
N ALA A 262 -15.08 -26.27 -31.88
CA ALA A 262 -15.80 -25.68 -33.01
C ALA A 262 -16.40 -24.29 -32.71
N GLY A 263 -16.32 -23.81 -31.46
CA GLY A 263 -16.86 -22.51 -31.04
C GLY A 263 -15.79 -21.40 -30.98
N ARG A 264 -16.12 -20.25 -30.39
CA ARG A 264 -15.13 -19.18 -30.12
C ARG A 264 -14.04 -19.71 -29.18
N SER A 265 -12.77 -19.55 -29.56
CA SER A 265 -11.60 -19.98 -28.79
C SER A 265 -10.36 -19.20 -29.17
N ALA A 266 -9.33 -19.30 -28.32
CA ALA A 266 -7.96 -18.91 -28.66
C ALA A 266 -7.15 -20.16 -29.03
N ILE A 267 -6.57 -20.17 -30.23
CA ILE A 267 -5.71 -21.26 -30.70
C ILE A 267 -4.27 -20.94 -30.25
N PHE A 268 -3.67 -21.83 -29.48
CA PHE A 268 -2.28 -21.71 -29.03
C PHE A 268 -1.33 -22.51 -29.92
N ASP A 269 -1.77 -23.69 -30.37
CA ASP A 269 -1.05 -24.57 -31.28
C ASP A 269 -2.05 -25.42 -32.09
N GLU A 270 -1.60 -26.17 -33.10
CA GLU A 270 -2.43 -27.01 -33.98
C GLU A 270 -3.36 -27.96 -33.19
N ASP A 271 -2.87 -28.48 -32.07
CA ASP A 271 -3.58 -29.41 -31.19
C ASP A 271 -3.95 -28.82 -29.83
N VAL A 272 -3.82 -27.49 -29.64
CA VAL A 272 -4.09 -26.85 -28.34
C VAL A 272 -4.95 -25.62 -28.53
N VAL A 273 -6.20 -25.76 -28.09
CA VAL A 273 -7.21 -24.72 -28.09
C VAL A 273 -7.60 -24.39 -26.65
N ALA A 274 -7.61 -23.10 -26.31
CA ALA A 274 -8.13 -22.62 -25.04
C ALA A 274 -9.57 -22.13 -25.19
N ILE A 275 -10.44 -22.67 -24.35
CA ILE A 275 -11.82 -22.21 -24.21
C ILE A 275 -12.02 -21.55 -22.85
N GLU A 276 -12.63 -20.37 -22.85
CA GLU A 276 -13.05 -19.68 -21.63
C GLU A 276 -14.47 -20.13 -21.28
N LEU A 277 -14.64 -20.65 -20.07
CA LEU A 277 -15.92 -21.12 -19.54
C LEU A 277 -16.59 -20.01 -18.71
N ASN A 278 -17.91 -19.90 -18.86
CA ASN A 278 -18.73 -19.07 -17.98
C ASN A 278 -18.71 -19.61 -16.55
N LYS A 279 -18.68 -18.71 -15.58
CA LYS A 279 -18.81 -19.07 -14.16
C LYS A 279 -20.28 -19.14 -13.79
N THR A 280 -20.73 -20.31 -13.34
CA THR A 280 -22.08 -20.50 -12.81
C THR A 280 -22.14 -20.41 -11.29
N HIS A 281 -21.01 -20.67 -10.61
CA HIS A 281 -20.89 -20.62 -9.16
C HIS A 281 -19.55 -19.99 -8.76
N LEU A 282 -19.53 -19.29 -7.63
CA LEU A 282 -18.34 -18.73 -7.00
C LEU A 282 -18.19 -19.35 -5.61
N VAL A 283 -16.98 -19.83 -5.30
CA VAL A 283 -16.67 -20.43 -4.01
C VAL A 283 -15.65 -19.56 -3.30
N PHE A 284 -16.05 -18.97 -2.17
CA PHE A 284 -15.18 -18.19 -1.30
C PHE A 284 -14.59 -19.10 -0.21
N ASN A 285 -13.48 -19.76 -0.52
CA ASN A 285 -12.81 -20.72 0.37
C ASN A 285 -11.45 -20.22 0.86
N LYS A 286 -11.25 -18.91 0.90
CA LYS A 286 -9.99 -18.29 1.34
C LYS A 286 -10.26 -17.17 2.37
N PRO A 287 -9.33 -16.95 3.30
CA PRO A 287 -9.41 -15.84 4.26
C PRO A 287 -9.05 -14.51 3.58
N LEU A 288 -10.06 -13.78 3.10
CA LEU A 288 -9.92 -12.53 2.34
C LEU A 288 -9.99 -11.25 3.22
N TYR A 289 -9.61 -11.32 4.50
CA TYR A 289 -9.83 -10.24 5.47
C TYR A 289 -8.56 -9.65 6.11
N ILE A 290 -7.37 -10.20 5.84
CA ILE A 290 -6.12 -9.76 6.47
C ILE A 290 -5.85 -8.26 6.20
N ASP A 291 -6.33 -7.75 5.06
CA ASP A 291 -6.21 -6.34 4.65
C ASP A 291 -7.13 -5.39 5.42
N ALA A 292 -8.32 -5.84 5.81
CA ALA A 292 -9.39 -4.96 6.26
C ALA A 292 -9.15 -4.29 7.63
N CYS A 293 -8.06 -4.61 8.30
CA CYS A 293 -7.77 -4.06 9.62
C CYS A 293 -6.58 -3.12 9.67
N LYS A 294 -5.59 -3.17 8.76
CA LYS A 294 -4.37 -2.38 9.02
C LYS A 294 -3.58 -1.73 7.88
N LEU A 295 -4.05 -1.71 6.63
CA LEU A 295 -3.32 -0.99 5.56
C LEU A 295 -4.13 0.16 4.96
N LEU A 296 -4.19 1.26 5.70
CA LEU A 296 -4.59 2.58 5.20
C LEU A 296 -3.38 3.49 5.00
N TYR A 297 -2.29 2.90 4.50
CA TYR A 297 -1.18 3.67 3.97
C TYR A 297 -1.21 3.56 2.44
N THR A 298 -0.85 4.66 1.81
CA THR A 298 -0.71 4.89 0.38
C THR A 298 -0.22 3.68 -0.42
N ASP A 299 -0.67 3.54 -1.68
CA ASP A 299 -0.04 2.63 -2.66
C ASP A 299 1.14 3.40 -3.20
N THR A 300 2.07 3.61 -2.29
CA THR A 300 3.35 4.27 -2.44
C THR A 300 3.92 4.22 -1.02
N ASP A 301 4.87 3.32 -0.80
CA ASP A 301 5.79 3.39 0.35
C ASP A 301 6.49 4.75 0.41
N SER A 302 6.40 5.53 -0.67
CA SER A 302 7.01 6.83 -0.79
C SER A 302 6.07 8.05 -0.74
N LEU A 303 6.55 9.12 -0.12
CA LEU A 303 5.91 10.42 -0.01
C LEU A 303 6.91 11.49 -0.43
N LEU A 304 6.53 12.38 -1.35
CA LEU A 304 7.32 13.55 -1.65
C LEU A 304 6.69 14.78 -0.96
N TYR A 305 7.50 15.49 -0.19
CA TYR A 305 7.06 16.68 0.53
C TYR A 305 7.74 17.93 0.01
N GLU A 306 6.95 18.98 -0.19
CA GLU A 306 7.42 20.35 -0.22
C GLU A 306 7.51 20.86 1.22
N ILE A 307 8.72 21.18 1.70
CA ILE A 307 8.95 21.64 3.07
C ILE A 307 9.55 23.05 3.03
N LYS A 308 8.91 23.99 3.73
CA LYS A 308 9.37 25.37 3.91
C LYS A 308 9.94 25.54 5.32
N CYS A 309 11.25 25.67 5.41
CA CYS A 309 12.03 25.82 6.65
C CYS A 309 13.45 26.32 6.32
N GLU A 310 14.26 26.64 7.33
CA GLU A 310 15.64 27.07 7.10
C GLU A 310 16.52 25.90 6.63
N ASP A 311 16.40 24.73 7.26
CA ASP A 311 17.09 23.52 6.86
C ASP A 311 16.31 22.23 7.18
N ALA A 312 15.65 21.67 6.17
CA ALA A 312 14.83 20.47 6.33
C ALA A 312 15.63 19.25 6.79
N TYR A 313 16.92 19.15 6.45
CA TYR A 313 17.75 18.03 6.90
C TYR A 313 17.99 18.08 8.40
N GLN A 314 18.21 19.26 8.97
CA GLN A 314 18.43 19.42 10.40
C GLN A 314 17.10 19.43 11.17
N GLU A 315 16.13 20.19 10.69
CA GLU A 315 14.88 20.46 11.41
C GLU A 315 13.88 19.30 11.34
N VAL A 316 13.85 18.54 10.24
CA VAL A 316 12.93 17.42 10.07
C VAL A 316 13.65 16.11 10.35
N ILE A 317 14.76 15.85 9.64
CA ILE A 317 15.47 14.56 9.76
C ILE A 317 16.32 14.54 11.04
N GLY A 318 17.07 15.60 11.34
CA GLY A 318 17.95 15.66 12.51
C GLY A 318 17.19 15.56 13.83
N ASN A 319 16.10 16.33 13.98
CA ASN A 319 15.28 16.32 15.19
C ASN A 319 14.55 14.99 15.45
N GLU A 320 14.17 14.28 14.37
CA GLU A 320 13.45 13.00 14.44
C GLU A 320 14.31 11.83 13.94
N ILE A 321 15.64 11.92 14.08
CA ILE A 321 16.60 10.96 13.51
C ILE A 321 16.30 9.50 13.89
N ALA A 322 15.67 9.29 15.04
CA ALA A 322 15.22 7.99 15.52
C ALA A 322 14.12 7.34 14.66
N ARG A 323 13.58 8.04 13.65
CA ARG A 323 12.55 7.57 12.71
C ARG A 323 13.04 7.53 11.26
N PHE A 324 14.25 8.02 10.99
CA PHE A 324 14.83 8.09 9.65
C PHE A 324 15.99 7.10 9.48
N ASP A 325 16.08 6.50 8.29
CA ASP A 325 17.22 5.71 7.82
C ASP A 325 18.15 6.61 7.00
N THR A 326 19.27 6.98 7.61
CA THR A 326 20.34 7.79 7.01
C THR A 326 21.59 6.97 6.73
N SER A 327 21.53 5.65 6.85
CA SER A 327 22.70 4.77 6.77
C SER A 327 23.40 4.80 5.40
N ASP A 328 22.63 5.08 4.35
CA ASP A 328 23.07 5.19 2.97
C ASP A 328 23.68 6.56 2.62
N TYR A 329 23.71 7.52 3.57
CA TYR A 329 24.38 8.81 3.35
C TYR A 329 25.89 8.65 3.23
N ALA A 330 26.51 9.57 2.49
CA ALA A 330 27.97 9.66 2.41
C ALA A 330 28.57 9.91 3.80
N PRO A 331 29.76 9.34 4.11
CA PRO A 331 30.45 9.61 5.38
C PRO A 331 30.70 11.10 5.64
N ASP A 332 30.86 11.87 4.58
CA ASP A 332 31.11 13.32 4.52
C ASP A 332 29.90 14.08 3.95
N ASN A 333 28.68 13.60 4.22
CA ASN A 333 27.48 14.22 3.69
C ASN A 333 27.40 15.71 4.07
N SER A 334 27.00 16.55 3.10
CA SER A 334 26.89 18.00 3.27
C SER A 334 25.77 18.44 4.24
N TYR A 335 25.00 17.49 4.76
CA TYR A 335 23.89 17.74 5.67
C TYR A 335 24.32 17.65 7.14
N ASP A 336 25.54 17.19 7.45
CA ASP A 336 26.03 16.96 8.82
C ASP A 336 25.12 16.05 9.65
N LEU A 337 24.56 15.01 9.00
CA LEU A 337 23.69 14.03 9.66
C LEU A 337 24.45 12.72 9.95
N PRO A 338 24.22 12.09 11.12
CA PRO A 338 24.81 10.81 11.46
C PRO A 338 24.24 9.70 10.57
N ARG A 339 25.02 8.64 10.33
CA ARG A 339 24.60 7.46 9.53
C ARG A 339 24.06 6.36 10.42
N VAL A 340 22.74 6.27 10.55
CA VAL A 340 22.07 5.37 11.50
C VAL A 340 20.89 4.62 10.87
N ASN A 341 20.34 3.66 11.61
CA ASN A 341 19.05 2.99 11.34
C ASN A 341 18.93 2.20 10.04
N LYS A 342 20.04 1.59 9.58
CA LYS A 342 20.10 0.81 8.35
C LYS A 342 18.99 -0.24 8.25
N LYS A 343 18.05 -0.02 7.34
CA LYS A 343 16.94 -0.92 6.97
C LYS A 343 16.07 -1.35 8.15
N ILE A 344 15.92 -0.50 9.16
CA ILE A 344 14.94 -0.73 10.24
C ILE A 344 13.53 -0.62 9.64
N LYS A 345 12.68 -1.61 9.92
CA LYS A 345 11.29 -1.68 9.40
C LYS A 345 10.51 -0.44 9.84
N PHE A 346 9.68 0.10 8.93
CA PHE A 346 8.83 1.29 9.13
C PHE A 346 9.57 2.64 9.23
N TYR A 347 10.90 2.66 9.21
CA TYR A 347 11.65 3.91 9.22
C TYR A 347 11.65 4.52 7.82
N MET A 348 11.69 5.84 7.76
CA MET A 348 11.71 6.59 6.50
C MET A 348 13.14 6.70 5.98
N SER A 349 13.42 6.13 4.81
CA SER A 349 14.63 6.42 4.06
C SER A 349 14.41 7.66 3.18
N THR A 350 15.48 8.37 2.84
CA THR A 350 15.39 9.51 1.92
C THR A 350 16.12 9.19 0.63
N HIS A 351 15.47 9.39 -0.52
CA HIS A 351 16.06 9.10 -1.82
C HIS A 351 16.18 10.37 -2.67
N LYS A 352 17.36 11.02 -2.61
CA LYS A 352 17.76 12.21 -3.39
C LYS A 352 16.82 13.44 -3.24
N THR A 353 17.40 14.63 -3.27
CA THR A 353 16.65 15.89 -3.34
C THR A 353 16.16 16.05 -4.78
N GLU A 354 14.85 16.16 -4.99
CA GLU A 354 14.30 16.48 -6.30
C GLU A 354 14.52 17.97 -6.61
N LEU A 355 15.07 18.30 -7.78
CA LEU A 355 15.33 19.69 -8.19
C LEU A 355 14.03 20.41 -8.59
N SER A 356 13.09 19.68 -9.16
CA SER A 356 11.83 20.21 -9.66
C SER A 356 10.79 19.12 -9.80
N LEU A 357 9.54 19.44 -9.43
CA LEU A 357 8.38 18.60 -9.64
C LEU A 357 7.55 19.12 -10.82
N HIS A 358 7.43 18.31 -11.87
CA HIS A 358 6.56 18.58 -13.02
C HIS A 358 5.52 17.46 -13.17
N ASN A 359 4.24 17.79 -13.05
CA ASN A 359 3.18 16.88 -13.45
C ASN A 359 2.98 17.01 -14.97
N SER A 360 3.55 16.10 -15.77
CA SER A 360 3.22 16.03 -17.19
C SER A 360 1.86 15.34 -17.34
N LEU A 361 0.98 15.91 -18.16
CA LEU A 361 -0.35 15.35 -18.52
C LEU A 361 -0.29 13.94 -19.15
N SER A 362 0.90 13.35 -19.30
CA SER A 362 1.12 11.97 -19.74
C SER A 362 1.18 11.00 -18.54
N GLY A 363 0.04 10.85 -17.86
CA GLY A 363 -0.49 9.62 -17.26
C GLY A 363 0.32 8.67 -16.36
N HIS A 364 1.66 8.70 -16.22
CA HIS A 364 2.43 7.58 -15.62
C HIS A 364 3.56 7.99 -14.66
N PHE A 365 3.45 9.11 -13.94
CA PHE A 365 4.30 9.40 -12.79
C PHE A 365 3.44 9.57 -11.54
N ASP A 366 3.33 8.52 -10.73
CA ASP A 366 2.76 8.53 -9.38
C ASP A 366 3.76 9.19 -8.41
N VAL A 367 3.84 10.52 -8.44
CA VAL A 367 4.64 11.29 -7.48
C VAL A 367 3.70 12.08 -6.58
N ASN A 368 3.62 11.68 -5.31
CA ASN A 368 2.75 12.30 -4.31
C ASN A 368 3.41 13.54 -3.73
N SER A 369 2.85 14.74 -3.91
CA SER A 369 3.38 15.99 -3.31
C SER A 369 2.47 16.50 -2.19
N LEU A 370 3.05 16.73 -0.99
CA LEU A 370 2.39 17.30 0.20
C LEU A 370 3.15 18.54 0.68
N GLU A 371 2.45 19.58 1.15
CA GLU A 371 3.09 20.81 1.63
C GLU A 371 3.21 20.82 3.16
N ILE A 372 4.39 21.18 3.68
CA ILE A 372 4.69 21.35 5.11
C ILE A 372 5.31 22.74 5.33
N ASP A 373 4.75 23.50 6.26
CA ASP A 373 5.32 24.76 6.76
C ASP A 373 5.74 24.56 8.23
N CYS A 374 6.99 24.89 8.56
CA CYS A 374 7.58 24.67 9.90
C CYS A 374 7.61 25.94 10.77
N HIS A 375 7.00 27.05 10.35
CA HIS A 375 7.07 28.30 11.10
C HIS A 375 6.08 28.37 12.29
N GLY A 376 6.45 27.77 13.44
CA GLY A 376 5.72 27.95 14.71
C GLY A 376 5.75 26.71 15.63
N ASP A 377 6.39 26.88 16.79
CA ASP A 377 6.62 25.88 17.86
C ASP A 377 7.41 24.62 17.47
N LYS A 378 8.37 24.22 18.32
CA LYS A 378 9.47 23.27 18.02
C LYS A 378 9.07 21.79 17.98
N SER A 379 7.83 21.51 17.58
CA SER A 379 7.33 20.18 17.24
C SER A 379 6.48 20.35 16.00
N ALA A 380 6.76 19.58 14.94
CA ALA A 380 6.12 19.71 13.63
C ALA A 380 4.59 19.84 13.74
N PHE A 381 4.10 21.08 13.72
CA PHE A 381 2.69 21.42 13.64
C PHE A 381 2.42 22.00 12.26
N VAL A 382 1.41 21.46 11.59
CA VAL A 382 0.99 21.87 10.26
C VAL A 382 0.17 23.17 10.40
N GLU A 383 0.76 24.33 10.12
CA GLU A 383 0.01 25.59 9.96
C GLU A 383 -0.05 25.94 8.46
N LEU A 384 -1.24 25.83 7.84
CA LEU A 384 -1.42 26.10 6.40
C LEU A 384 -2.32 27.34 6.21
N ARG A 385 -1.76 28.44 5.66
CA ARG A 385 -2.50 29.65 5.29
C ARG A 385 -2.60 29.84 3.77
N ARG A 386 -3.72 30.40 3.31
CA ARG A 386 -4.15 30.49 1.90
C ARG A 386 -4.04 31.92 1.35
N GLY A 387 -3.81 32.03 0.04
CA GLY A 387 -4.14 33.21 -0.79
C GLY A 387 -4.93 32.79 -2.03
N PHE A 388 -6.05 33.47 -2.32
CA PHE A 388 -6.98 33.20 -3.43
C PHE A 388 -6.80 34.17 -4.61
N SER A 389 -7.18 33.75 -5.82
CA SER A 389 -7.96 34.57 -6.77
C SER A 389 -8.76 33.69 -7.76
N ASN A 390 -9.95 34.16 -8.13
CA ASN A 390 -10.97 33.52 -8.98
C ASN A 390 -10.72 33.75 -10.49
N HIS A 391 -11.17 32.82 -11.36
CA HIS A 391 -11.93 33.13 -12.59
C HIS A 391 -12.43 31.88 -13.36
N ASP A 392 -13.75 31.89 -13.62
CA ASP A 392 -14.58 31.48 -14.77
C ASP A 392 -14.41 30.18 -15.59
N ALA A 393 -15.48 29.36 -15.47
CA ALA A 393 -16.30 28.65 -16.46
C ALA A 393 -15.82 28.42 -17.93
N LYS A 394 -16.02 27.18 -18.42
CA LYS A 394 -16.89 26.84 -19.58
C LYS A 394 -17.10 25.33 -19.79
N SER A 395 -18.21 25.04 -20.45
CA SER A 395 -18.90 23.77 -20.74
C SER A 395 -18.18 22.83 -21.70
N ASP A 396 -18.55 21.53 -21.70
CA ASP A 396 -19.13 20.84 -22.88
C ASP A 396 -19.48 19.35 -22.63
N THR A 397 -20.43 18.88 -23.45
CA THR A 397 -21.36 17.73 -23.34
C THR A 397 -20.81 16.32 -23.71
N PRO A 398 -21.54 15.21 -23.42
CA PRO A 398 -21.01 13.84 -23.41
C PRO A 398 -21.36 12.97 -24.64
N TYR A 399 -20.50 12.00 -24.97
CA TYR A 399 -20.77 10.88 -25.88
C TYR A 399 -21.40 9.67 -25.14
N GLN A 400 -22.40 9.05 -25.78
CA GLN A 400 -23.13 7.84 -25.37
C GLN A 400 -22.40 6.55 -25.80
N LYS A 401 -22.67 5.46 -25.07
CA LYS A 401 -22.37 4.06 -25.44
C LYS A 401 -23.70 3.30 -25.47
N GLU A 402 -23.90 2.50 -26.52
CA GLU A 402 -24.99 1.53 -26.65
C GLU A 402 -24.54 0.16 -26.13
N ASP A 403 -25.46 -0.50 -25.42
CA ASP A 403 -25.41 -1.91 -25.09
C ASP A 403 -26.15 -2.69 -26.19
N LEU A 404 -25.66 -3.89 -26.51
CA LEU A 404 -26.37 -4.84 -27.37
C LEU A 404 -26.58 -6.15 -26.59
N ASP A 405 -27.82 -6.62 -26.68
CA ASP A 405 -28.46 -7.73 -25.96
C ASP A 405 -27.75 -9.09 -26.03
#